data_AF-A0A699UZA8-F1
#
_entry.id   AF-A0A699UZA8-F1
#
_cell.length_a   1.000
_cell.length_b   1.000
_cell.length_c   1.000
_cell.angle_alpha   90.00
_cell.angle_beta   90.00
_cell.angle_gamma   90.00
#
_symmetry.space_group_name_H-M   'P 1'
#
loop_
_entity.id
_entity.type
_entity.pdbx_description
1 polymer ?
#
loop_
_entity_poly.entity_id
_entity_poly.type
_entity_poly.pdbx_seq_one_letter_code
_entity_poly.pdbx_strand_id
1 'polypeptide(L)' 'PWQVMLKQTDNSYACVAESETRFTLNETKEELLRVLGLKEEQGSQLEFLRRGYRTATWWEEDVELELSSAWRN' A
#
# COMPACT_ATOMS: atom_id res chain seq x y z
N PRO A 1 9.00 1.08 13.55
CA PRO A 1 7.67 1.51 13.06
C PRO A 1 7.71 1.57 11.54
N TRP A 2 6.65 1.12 10.87
CA TRP A 2 6.50 1.22 9.43
C TRP A 2 5.87 2.57 9.09
N GLN A 3 6.33 3.19 8.01
CA GLN A 3 5.92 4.53 7.62
C GLN A 3 5.53 4.55 6.15
N VAL A 4 4.45 5.28 5.83
CA VAL A 4 4.08 5.61 4.45
C VAL A 4 4.66 6.96 4.11
N MET A 5 5.44 7.02 3.03
CA MET A 5 6.17 8.22 2.61
C MET A 5 5.63 8.74 1.28
N LEU A 6 5.33 10.04 1.22
CA LEU A 6 4.94 10.74 0.00
C LEU A 6 6.12 11.57 -0.52
N LYS A 7 6.54 11.28 -1.75
CA LYS A 7 7.59 12.06 -2.42
C LYS A 7 7.05 13.43 -2.85
N GLN A 8 7.76 14.49 -2.49
CA GLN A 8 7.44 15.87 -2.85
C GLN A 8 8.20 16.32 -4.10
N THR A 9 7.81 17.47 -4.65
CA THR A 9 8.41 18.05 -5.88
C THR A 9 9.86 18.49 -5.68
N ASP A 10 10.27 18.77 -4.45
CA ASP A 10 11.63 19.10 -4.06
C ASP A 10 12.51 17.86 -3.81
N ASN A 11 12.04 16.66 -4.19
CA ASN A 11 12.63 15.35 -3.91
C ASN A 11 12.71 14.97 -2.43
N SER A 12 12.12 15.75 -1.51
CA SER A 12 11.97 15.34 -0.12
C SER A 12 10.84 14.31 0.02
N TYR A 13 10.76 13.69 1.21
CA TYR A 13 9.72 12.73 1.55
C TYR A 13 9.00 13.20 2.81
N ALA A 14 7.68 13.29 2.74
CA ALA A 14 6.82 13.56 3.88
C ALA A 14 6.24 12.25 4.43
N CYS A 15 6.32 12.06 5.74
CA CYS A 15 5.61 10.97 6.42
C CYS A 15 4.11 11.30 6.46
N VAL A 16 3.27 10.37 6.02
CA VAL A 16 1.81 10.56 5.95
C VAL A 16 1.02 9.61 6.85
N ALA A 17 1.61 8.49 7.24
CA ALA A 17 1.05 7.53 8.19
C ALA A 17 2.17 6.70 8.83
N GLU A 18 1.96 6.30 10.07
CA GLU A 18 2.87 5.44 10.83
C GLU A 18 2.10 4.33 11.54
N SER A 19 2.68 3.13 11.59
CA SER A 19 2.10 1.98 12.29
C SER A 19 3.19 1.10 12.89
N GLU A 20 2.84 0.34 13.93
CA GLU A 20 3.71 -0.72 14.45
C GLU A 20 3.74 -1.94 13.52
N THR A 21 2.64 -2.18 12.79
CA THR A 21 2.50 -3.25 11.80
C THR A 21 2.83 -2.76 10.40
N ARG A 22 3.29 -3.67 9.54
CA ARG A 22 3.59 -3.35 8.14
C ARG A 22 2.29 -3.07 7.40
N PHE A 23 2.23 -1.95 6.69
CA PHE A 23 1.14 -1.64 5.78
C PHE A 23 1.11 -2.61 4.61
N THR A 24 -0.09 -3.05 4.26
CA THR A 24 -0.35 -3.68 2.97
C THR A 24 -0.25 -2.66 1.84
N LEU A 25 -0.09 -3.12 0.60
CA LEU A 25 -0.18 -2.26 -0.58
C LEU A 25 -1.50 -1.47 -0.59
N ASN A 26 -2.61 -2.13 -0.25
CA ASN A 26 -3.92 -1.50 -0.23
C ASN A 26 -3.99 -0.38 0.82
N GLU A 27 -3.58 -0.64 2.06
CA GLU A 27 -3.60 0.37 3.12
C GLU A 27 -2.69 1.56 2.77
N THR A 28 -1.52 1.29 2.20
CA THR A 28 -0.61 2.35 1.73
C THR A 28 -1.28 3.24 0.68
N LYS A 29 -1.98 2.65 -0.30
CA LYS A 29 -2.72 3.41 -1.32
C LYS A 29 -3.84 4.26 -0.73
N GLU A 30 -4.61 3.71 0.21
CA GLU A 30 -5.68 4.43 0.90
C GLU A 30 -5.15 5.66 1.65
N GLU A 31 -4.02 5.52 2.36
CA GLU A 31 -3.39 6.65 3.05
C GLU A 31 -2.92 7.75 2.09
N LEU A 32 -2.35 7.36 0.95
CA LEU A 32 -1.94 8.32 -0.08
C LEU A 32 -3.15 9.03 -0.71
N LEU A 33 -4.21 8.30 -1.05
CA LEU A 33 -5.44 8.88 -1.60
C LEU A 33 -6.10 9.84 -0.60
N ARG A 34 -6.08 9.50 0.69
CA ARG A 34 -6.58 10.36 1.77
C ARG A 34 -5.81 11.67 1.85
N VAL A 35 -4.47 11.62 1.91
CA VAL A 35 -3.64 12.83 2.05
C VAL A 35 -3.66 13.70 0.80
N LEU A 36 -3.76 13.10 -0.39
CA LEU A 36 -3.86 13.84 -1.64
C LEU A 36 -5.26 14.40 -1.91
N GLY A 37 -6.26 14.08 -1.08
CA GLY A 37 -7.64 14.52 -1.28
C GLY A 37 -8.32 13.87 -2.49
N LEU A 38 -7.88 12.65 -2.84
CA LEU A 38 -8.30 11.91 -4.03
C LEU A 38 -9.24 10.74 -3.68
N LYS A 39 -9.84 10.78 -2.49
CA LYS A 39 -10.79 9.75 -2.05
C LYS A 39 -12.13 10.00 -2.73
N GLU A 40 -12.55 9.02 -3.53
CA GLU A 40 -13.77 9.09 -4.32
C GLU A 40 -14.97 8.51 -3.57
N GLU A 41 -16.17 8.70 -4.11
CA GLU A 41 -17.38 8.06 -3.59
C GLU A 41 -17.28 6.54 -3.69
N GLN A 42 -17.69 5.85 -2.61
CA GLN A 42 -17.64 4.40 -2.51
C GLN A 42 -18.55 3.75 -3.57
N GLY A 43 -18.00 2.82 -4.35
CA GLY A 43 -18.69 2.16 -5.45
C GLY A 43 -18.67 2.93 -6.77
N SER A 44 -18.00 4.09 -6.82
CA SER A 44 -17.83 4.82 -8.08
C SER A 44 -16.82 4.12 -9.00
N GLN A 45 -17.00 4.28 -10.32
CA GLN A 45 -16.02 3.79 -11.29
C GLN A 45 -14.65 4.45 -11.09
N LEU A 46 -14.63 5.71 -10.64
CA LEU A 46 -13.39 6.45 -10.41
C LEU A 46 -12.62 5.92 -9.19
N GLU A 47 -13.32 5.52 -8.13
CA GLU A 47 -12.71 4.80 -6.98
C GLU A 47 -11.97 3.54 -7.46
N PHE A 48 -12.64 2.72 -8.28
CA PHE A 48 -12.03 1.51 -8.85
C PHE A 48 -10.80 1.82 -9.69
N LEU A 49 -10.87 2.84 -10.56
CA LEU A 49 -9.74 3.23 -11.42
C LEU A 49 -8.54 3.74 -10.61
N ARG A 50 -8.78 4.48 -9.51
CA ARG A 50 -7.70 4.98 -8.64
C ARG A 50 -7.08 3.90 -7.78
N ARG A 51 -7.88 2.99 -7.22
CA ARG A 51 -7.39 1.86 -6.42
C ARG A 51 -6.64 0.85 -7.30
N GLY A 52 -7.15 0.64 -8.50
CA GLY A 52 -6.71 -0.37 -9.45
C GLY A 52 -7.17 -1.78 -9.07
N TYR A 53 -6.92 -2.74 -9.97
CA TYR A 53 -7.35 -4.12 -9.80
C TYR A 53 -6.58 -4.88 -8.70
N ARG A 54 -5.25 -4.67 -8.60
CA ARG A 54 -4.41 -5.33 -7.60
C ARG A 54 -4.36 -4.53 -6.30
N THR A 55 -4.80 -5.18 -5.23
CA THR A 55 -4.81 -4.64 -3.86
C THR A 55 -3.67 -5.18 -3.00
N ALA A 56 -3.03 -6.28 -3.42
CA ALA A 56 -1.91 -6.89 -2.74
C ALA A 56 -0.71 -7.04 -3.68
N THR A 57 0.47 -7.13 -3.09
CA THR A 57 1.73 -7.48 -3.73
C THR A 57 1.97 -8.99 -3.65
N TRP A 58 2.78 -9.54 -4.56
CA TRP A 58 3.02 -10.98 -4.63
C TRP A 58 3.56 -11.57 -3.32
N TRP A 59 4.39 -10.83 -2.59
CA TRP A 59 4.90 -11.26 -1.27
C TRP A 59 3.85 -11.14 -0.13
N GLU A 60 2.75 -10.41 -0.33
CA GLU A 60 1.61 -10.38 0.61
C GLU A 60 0.66 -11.55 0.38
N GLU A 61 0.58 -12.05 -0.86
CA GLU A 61 -0.27 -13.18 -1.22
C GLU A 61 0.38 -14.53 -0.87
N ASP A 62 1.69 -14.67 -1.07
CA ASP A 62 2.42 -15.94 -0.94
C ASP A 62 3.38 -15.99 0.27
N VAL A 63 2.97 -15.41 1.40
CA VAL A 63 3.81 -15.34 2.63
C VAL A 63 4.31 -16.72 3.07
N GLU A 64 3.46 -17.74 3.00
CA GLU A 64 3.83 -19.11 3.39
C GLU A 64 4.87 -19.73 2.44
N LEU A 65 4.83 -19.39 1.15
CA LEU A 65 5.82 -19.83 0.17
C LEU A 65 7.17 -19.17 0.44
N GLU A 66 7.19 -17.87 0.75
CA GLU A 66 8.42 -17.13 1.08
C GLU A 66 9.08 -17.60 2.39
N LEU A 67 8.28 -18.04 3.36
CA LEU A 67 8.77 -18.59 4.63
C LEU A 67 9.15 -20.07 4.53
N SER A 68 8.79 -20.74 3.43
CA SER A 68 9.00 -22.16 3.27
C SER A 68 10.49 -22.50 3.20
N SER A 69 10.94 -23.39 4.09
CA SER A 69 12.27 -24.01 4.01
C SER A 69 12.28 -25.26 3.14
N ALA A 70 11.18 -25.58 2.44
CA ALA A 70 11.05 -26.81 1.67
C ALA A 70 12.10 -26.93 0.55
N TRP A 71 12.58 -25.81 0.02
CA TRP A 71 13.66 -25.76 -0.98
C TRP A 71 15.02 -26.24 -0.45
N ARG A 72 15.18 -26.41 0.87
CA ARG A 72 16.44 -26.81 1.51
C ARG A 72 16.64 -28.34 1.62
N ASN A 73 15.69 -29.16 1.19
CA ASN A 73 15.78 -30.63 1.22
C ASN A 73 16.00 -31.23 -0.17
#